data_AF-A0A838WQF4-F1
#
_entry.id   AF-A0A838WQF4-F1
#
_cell.length_a   1.000
_cell.length_b   1.000
_cell.length_c   1.000
_cell.angle_alpha   90.00
_cell.angle_beta   90.00
_cell.angle_gamma   90.00
#
_symmetry.space_group_name_H-M   'P 1'
#
loop_
_entity.id
_entity.type
_entity.pdbx_description
1 polymer ?
#
loop_
_entity_poly.entity_id
_entity_poly.type
_entity_poly.pdbx_seq_one_letter_code
_entity_poly.pdbx_strand_id
1 'polypeptide(L)'
;MTQSSNTENHQENIHKSNTAEELLVKLRQKKGNWVEWGNAIAYLQKNGYNPQDIFEATGFEPIQQNQVVVGAQVYSSLEKFGASEATKAYYGTRASDILYELRLLTQGDRATAADLIFAHKLDVDEAREIAKAIKDFSRFSTPPEGFSTHPGDAVAYQCWKLARQNSDLQERSRLIAKGLRFVQSSTARKQIEQLLTDFTIVPQRNAPLLPYFRLESDEELPRLVPVVGELPLTPKDVKSVPLIIEEAPFNIVKFAGEQAWVALPGWQVLRSAEDPIVIIGESSIFPQSKSSKTEQILIVIDRDQRDWDEGSYFAFDNDGEVDFQWFETQPEQTILGRIIVILRPKKVLDEDFTKDSWQIDE
;
A
#
# COMPACT_ATOMS: atom_id res chain seq x y z
N MET A 1 2.95 -35.65 19.97
CA MET A 1 3.35 -34.22 19.98
C MET A 1 2.23 -33.27 19.53
N THR A 2 1.09 -33.76 19.04
CA THR A 2 -0.05 -32.94 18.54
C THR A 2 -1.06 -32.48 19.62
N GLN A 3 -1.12 -33.13 20.80
CA GLN A 3 -2.05 -32.74 21.88
C GLN A 3 -1.55 -31.53 22.71
N SER A 4 -0.23 -31.35 22.88
CA SER A 4 0.33 -30.20 23.60
C SER A 4 0.11 -28.89 22.82
N SER A 5 0.28 -28.92 21.50
CA SER A 5 0.15 -27.74 20.61
C SER A 5 -1.28 -27.19 20.56
N ASN A 6 -2.30 -28.07 20.59
CA ASN A 6 -3.71 -27.64 20.60
C ASN A 6 -4.13 -27.02 21.94
N THR A 7 -3.54 -27.46 23.05
CA THR A 7 -3.87 -26.94 24.38
C THR A 7 -3.23 -25.57 24.61
N GLU A 8 -1.99 -25.37 24.12
CA GLU A 8 -1.29 -24.09 24.12
C GLU A 8 -1.99 -23.04 23.25
N ASN A 9 -2.38 -23.40 22.02
CA ASN A 9 -3.14 -22.51 21.13
C ASN A 9 -4.50 -22.09 21.70
N HIS A 10 -5.17 -22.98 22.44
CA HIS A 10 -6.47 -22.66 23.03
C HIS A 10 -6.34 -21.71 24.22
N GLN A 11 -5.32 -21.90 25.07
CA GLN A 11 -5.02 -20.99 26.18
C GLN A 11 -4.54 -19.61 25.70
N GLU A 12 -3.75 -19.56 24.63
CA GLU A 12 -3.29 -18.31 24.03
C GLU A 12 -4.45 -17.49 23.44
N ASN A 13 -5.41 -18.16 22.79
CA ASN A 13 -6.61 -17.51 22.26
C ASN A 13 -7.53 -16.96 23.35
N ILE A 14 -7.70 -17.69 24.45
CA ILE A 14 -8.49 -17.21 25.62
C ILE A 14 -7.82 -15.99 26.24
N HIS A 15 -6.49 -16.00 26.41
CA HIS A 15 -5.76 -14.86 26.96
C HIS A 15 -5.84 -13.63 26.05
N LYS A 16 -5.72 -13.81 24.72
CA LYS A 16 -5.88 -12.74 23.73
C LYS A 16 -7.28 -12.12 23.78
N SER A 17 -8.32 -12.95 23.88
CA SER A 17 -9.71 -12.48 23.99
C SER A 17 -9.94 -11.64 25.25
N ASN A 18 -9.51 -12.15 26.42
CA ASN A 18 -9.64 -11.41 27.69
C ASN A 18 -8.87 -10.08 27.67
N THR A 19 -7.67 -10.06 27.08
CA THR A 19 -6.87 -8.84 26.96
C THR A 19 -7.56 -7.82 26.06
N ALA A 20 -8.13 -8.25 24.93
CA ALA A 20 -8.84 -7.36 24.01
C ALA A 20 -10.08 -6.73 24.68
N GLU A 21 -10.87 -7.51 25.41
CA GLU A 21 -12.04 -7.02 26.15
C GLU A 21 -11.66 -5.97 27.21
N GLU A 22 -10.61 -6.21 27.97
CA GLU A 22 -10.10 -5.25 28.95
C GLU A 22 -9.67 -3.93 28.30
N LEU A 23 -9.00 -3.99 27.14
CA LEU A 23 -8.59 -2.81 26.39
C LEU A 23 -9.79 -2.03 25.86
N LEU A 24 -10.81 -2.71 25.33
CA LEU A 24 -12.06 -2.07 24.89
C LEU A 24 -12.77 -1.35 26.05
N VAL A 25 -12.81 -1.96 27.24
CA VAL A 25 -13.38 -1.32 28.44
C VAL A 25 -12.57 -0.09 28.85
N LYS A 26 -11.23 -0.17 28.84
CA LYS A 26 -10.36 0.98 29.16
C LYS A 26 -10.56 2.14 28.18
N LEU A 27 -10.62 1.84 26.89
CA LEU A 27 -10.88 2.82 25.83
C LEU A 27 -12.26 3.47 25.99
N ARG A 28 -13.31 2.67 26.19
CA ARG A 28 -14.68 3.18 26.42
C ARG A 28 -14.75 4.12 27.62
N GLN A 29 -14.01 3.83 28.68
CA GLN A 29 -13.95 4.66 29.88
C GLN A 29 -12.96 5.83 29.77
N LYS A 30 -12.25 5.96 28.64
CA LYS A 30 -11.13 6.91 28.43
C LYS A 30 -10.13 6.90 29.58
N LYS A 31 -9.83 5.71 30.11
CA LYS A 31 -8.83 5.53 31.18
C LYS A 31 -7.43 5.58 30.60
N GLY A 32 -6.51 6.25 31.31
CA GLY A 32 -5.14 6.43 30.83
C GLY A 32 -4.95 7.71 30.03
N ASN A 33 -3.80 7.82 29.36
CA ASN A 33 -3.49 8.92 28.44
C ASN A 33 -3.69 8.51 26.97
N TRP A 34 -3.60 9.47 26.07
CA TRP A 34 -3.83 9.22 24.64
C TRP A 34 -2.77 8.30 24.01
N VAL A 35 -1.55 8.23 24.55
CA VAL A 35 -0.50 7.30 24.09
C VAL A 35 -0.90 5.86 24.42
N GLU A 36 -1.40 5.63 25.62
CA GLU A 36 -1.95 4.34 26.04
C GLU A 36 -3.15 3.94 25.18
N TRP A 37 -4.03 4.89 24.84
CA TRP A 37 -5.14 4.64 23.91
C TRP A 37 -4.63 4.23 22.53
N GLY A 38 -3.63 4.94 21.97
CA GLY A 38 -3.02 4.60 20.70
C GLY A 38 -2.41 3.20 20.68
N ASN A 39 -1.69 2.82 21.74
CA ASN A 39 -1.12 1.48 21.87
C ASN A 39 -2.20 0.39 22.00
N ALA A 40 -3.27 0.66 22.75
CA ALA A 40 -4.41 -0.25 22.89
C ALA A 40 -5.13 -0.47 21.56
N ILE A 41 -5.41 0.60 20.81
CA ILE A 41 -6.05 0.54 19.49
C ILE A 41 -5.15 -0.21 18.51
N ALA A 42 -3.85 0.06 18.49
CA ALA A 42 -2.90 -0.65 17.64
C ALA A 42 -2.86 -2.16 17.94
N TYR A 43 -2.95 -2.55 19.22
CA TYR A 43 -3.08 -3.95 19.62
C TYR A 43 -4.37 -4.57 19.08
N LEU A 44 -5.52 -3.91 19.24
CA LEU A 44 -6.80 -4.42 18.76
C LEU A 44 -6.80 -4.61 17.23
N GLN A 45 -6.29 -3.63 16.49
CA GLN A 45 -6.16 -3.71 15.02
C GLN A 45 -5.27 -4.87 14.58
N LYS A 46 -4.13 -5.08 15.27
CA LYS A 46 -3.24 -6.23 15.01
C LYS A 46 -3.91 -7.58 15.28
N ASN A 47 -4.92 -7.61 16.15
CA ASN A 47 -5.67 -8.82 16.51
C ASN A 47 -7.03 -8.90 15.80
N GLY A 48 -7.19 -8.23 14.65
CA GLY A 48 -8.31 -8.46 13.73
C GLY A 48 -9.54 -7.57 13.93
N TYR A 49 -9.50 -6.61 14.86
CA TYR A 49 -10.58 -5.63 15.00
C TYR A 49 -10.42 -4.54 13.93
N ASN A 50 -11.46 -4.35 13.11
CA ASN A 50 -11.46 -3.27 12.15
C ASN A 50 -11.79 -1.92 12.86
N PRO A 51 -11.53 -0.76 12.24
CA PRO A 51 -11.80 0.53 12.88
C PRO A 51 -13.27 0.76 13.25
N GLN A 52 -14.21 0.18 12.51
CA GLN A 52 -15.64 0.29 12.79
C GLN A 52 -16.02 -0.50 14.05
N ASP A 53 -15.48 -1.72 14.22
CA ASP A 53 -15.71 -2.55 15.41
C ASP A 53 -15.26 -1.80 16.68
N ILE A 54 -14.07 -1.18 16.62
CA ILE A 54 -13.51 -0.40 17.73
C ILE A 54 -14.37 0.83 18.03
N PHE A 55 -14.87 1.51 17.00
CA PHE A 55 -15.76 2.66 17.17
C PHE A 55 -17.06 2.25 17.86
N GLU A 56 -17.71 1.19 17.41
CA GLU A 56 -18.95 0.69 18.01
C GLU A 56 -18.76 0.29 19.48
N ALA A 57 -17.60 -0.30 19.81
CA ALA A 57 -17.31 -0.74 21.17
C ALA A 57 -16.85 0.39 22.11
N THR A 58 -16.26 1.49 21.61
CA THR A 58 -15.54 2.47 22.45
C THR A 58 -15.92 3.92 22.23
N GLY A 59 -16.51 4.26 21.08
CA GLY A 59 -16.78 5.64 20.64
C GLY A 59 -15.59 6.38 20.04
N PHE A 60 -14.43 5.72 19.85
CA PHE A 60 -13.30 6.33 19.14
C PHE A 60 -13.54 6.30 17.63
N GLU A 61 -13.69 7.47 17.01
CA GLU A 61 -13.88 7.56 15.55
C GLU A 61 -12.65 7.04 14.80
N PRO A 62 -12.79 6.43 13.60
CA PRO A 62 -11.66 5.94 12.82
C PRO A 62 -10.55 6.98 12.56
N ILE A 63 -10.91 8.25 12.37
CA ILE A 63 -9.96 9.35 12.19
C ILE A 63 -9.14 9.56 13.47
N GLN A 64 -9.79 9.57 14.63
CA GLN A 64 -9.14 9.71 15.93
C GLN A 64 -8.26 8.50 16.26
N GLN A 65 -8.73 7.28 15.94
CA GLN A 65 -7.95 6.04 16.08
C GLN A 65 -6.62 6.14 15.33
N ASN A 66 -6.67 6.51 14.05
CA ASN A 66 -5.46 6.68 13.24
C ASN A 66 -4.53 7.77 13.82
N GLN A 67 -5.09 8.89 14.27
CA GLN A 67 -4.29 9.97 14.89
C GLN A 67 -3.55 9.49 16.14
N VAL A 68 -4.23 8.84 17.09
CA VAL A 68 -3.59 8.42 18.35
C VAL A 68 -2.63 7.24 18.16
N VAL A 69 -2.93 6.31 17.24
CA VAL A 69 -2.02 5.20 16.90
C VAL A 69 -0.71 5.72 16.33
N VAL A 70 -0.78 6.56 15.30
CA VAL A 70 0.41 7.13 14.66
C VAL A 70 1.13 8.09 15.61
N GLY A 71 0.39 8.92 16.35
CA GLY A 71 0.95 9.79 17.38
C GLY A 71 1.72 9.01 18.44
N ALA A 72 1.21 7.86 18.91
CA ALA A 72 1.87 7.02 19.91
C ALA A 72 3.17 6.41 19.37
N GLN A 73 3.20 6.03 18.08
CA GLN A 73 4.42 5.58 17.41
C GLN A 73 5.48 6.69 17.32
N VAL A 74 5.04 7.93 17.03
CA VAL A 74 5.91 9.10 17.05
C VAL A 74 6.43 9.36 18.47
N TYR A 75 5.57 9.31 19.48
CA TYR A 75 5.95 9.47 20.89
C TYR A 75 6.99 8.42 21.32
N SER A 76 6.82 7.15 20.93
CA SER A 76 7.84 6.12 21.17
C SER A 76 9.19 6.46 20.50
N SER A 77 9.18 7.18 19.38
CA SER A 77 10.41 7.67 18.75
C SER A 77 11.07 8.77 19.59
N LEU A 78 10.28 9.68 20.19
CA LEU A 78 10.80 10.70 21.11
C LEU A 78 11.51 10.07 22.31
N GLU A 79 10.92 9.04 22.90
CA GLU A 79 11.52 8.32 24.05
C GLU A 79 12.84 7.63 23.68
N LYS A 80 12.86 6.96 22.52
CA LYS A 80 14.03 6.19 22.07
C LYS A 80 15.19 7.06 21.57
N PHE A 81 14.89 8.19 20.94
CA PHE A 81 15.87 9.06 20.29
C PHE A 81 16.20 10.31 21.12
N GLY A 82 15.79 10.35 22.38
CA GLY A 82 16.32 11.29 23.36
C GLY A 82 15.74 12.70 23.32
N ALA A 83 14.43 12.84 23.06
CA ALA A 83 13.74 14.11 23.28
C ALA A 83 13.82 14.54 24.75
N SER A 84 13.77 15.85 25.02
CA SER A 84 13.88 16.36 26.39
C SER A 84 12.74 15.87 27.31
N GLU A 85 13.01 15.76 28.62
CA GLU A 85 11.99 15.33 29.60
C GLU A 85 10.76 16.24 29.61
N ALA A 86 10.96 17.55 29.42
CA ALA A 86 9.86 18.51 29.35
C ALA A 86 8.94 18.25 28.13
N THR A 87 9.55 17.99 26.97
CA THR A 87 8.84 17.62 25.74
C THR A 87 8.07 16.31 25.90
N LYS A 88 8.70 15.28 26.47
CA LYS A 88 8.04 13.98 26.74
C LYS A 88 6.88 14.13 27.71
N ALA A 89 7.06 14.84 28.82
CA ALA A 89 6.00 15.07 29.79
C ALA A 89 4.81 15.83 29.19
N TYR A 90 5.07 16.84 28.34
CA TYR A 90 4.03 17.60 27.65
C TYR A 90 3.25 16.69 26.70
N TYR A 91 3.93 16.06 25.73
CA TYR A 91 3.26 15.26 24.71
C TYR A 91 2.70 13.94 25.23
N GLY A 92 3.20 13.40 26.35
CA GLY A 92 2.66 12.18 26.96
C GLY A 92 1.23 12.34 27.48
N THR A 93 0.75 13.59 27.65
CA THR A 93 -0.59 13.87 28.17
C THR A 93 -1.53 14.53 27.17
N ARG A 94 -1.00 15.21 26.14
CA ARG A 94 -1.79 15.99 25.18
C ARG A 94 -1.10 16.11 23.82
N ALA A 95 -1.77 16.79 22.88
CA ALA A 95 -1.24 17.21 21.58
C ALA A 95 -0.79 16.04 20.67
N SER A 96 -1.65 15.01 20.57
CA SER A 96 -1.47 13.89 19.65
C SER A 96 -1.55 14.30 18.17
N ASP A 97 -2.33 15.34 17.88
CA ASP A 97 -2.45 16.02 16.59
C ASP A 97 -1.11 16.62 16.14
N ILE A 98 -0.38 17.30 17.03
CA ILE A 98 0.95 17.85 16.73
C ILE A 98 1.93 16.72 16.41
N LEU A 99 1.98 15.66 17.23
CA LEU A 99 2.87 14.53 16.96
C LEU A 99 2.50 13.77 15.67
N TYR A 100 1.21 13.73 15.33
CA TYR A 100 0.74 13.11 14.09
C TYR A 100 1.33 13.78 12.84
N GLU A 101 1.56 15.10 12.86
CA GLU A 101 2.18 15.81 11.73
C GLU A 101 3.65 15.45 11.52
N LEU A 102 4.32 14.89 12.54
CA LEU A 102 5.72 14.45 12.46
C LEU A 102 5.89 13.03 11.87
N ARG A 103 4.79 12.36 11.49
CA ARG A 103 4.81 10.96 11.04
C ARG A 103 5.72 10.69 9.83
N LEU A 104 5.92 11.68 8.96
CA LEU A 104 6.74 11.56 7.74
C LEU A 104 8.26 11.70 7.99
N LEU A 105 8.64 12.16 9.18
CA LEU A 105 10.02 12.31 9.61
C LEU A 105 10.62 10.97 10.04
N THR A 106 11.95 10.90 10.01
CA THR A 106 12.69 9.74 10.54
C THR A 106 12.60 9.71 12.08
N GLN A 107 12.92 8.57 12.70
CA GLN A 107 12.81 8.44 14.16
C GLN A 107 13.71 9.45 14.92
N GLY A 108 14.92 9.72 14.42
CA GLY A 108 15.82 10.72 15.00
C GLY A 108 15.30 12.15 14.81
N ASP A 109 14.80 12.48 13.62
CA ASP A 109 14.25 13.81 13.34
C ASP A 109 12.99 14.12 14.14
N ARG A 110 12.17 13.10 14.46
CA ARG A 110 10.96 13.28 15.28
C ARG A 110 11.28 13.85 16.66
N ALA A 111 12.34 13.36 17.32
CA ALA A 111 12.72 13.82 18.64
C ALA A 111 13.14 15.29 18.64
N THR A 112 14.05 15.65 17.73
CA THR A 112 14.56 17.03 17.62
C THR A 112 13.50 18.01 17.10
N ALA A 113 12.62 17.58 16.19
CA ALA A 113 11.48 18.37 15.74
C ALA A 113 10.48 18.63 16.87
N ALA A 114 10.16 17.61 17.68
CA ALA A 114 9.24 17.75 18.80
C ALA A 114 9.78 18.73 19.86
N ASP A 115 11.08 18.68 20.16
CA ASP A 115 11.73 19.65 21.05
C ASP A 115 11.64 21.08 20.51
N LEU A 116 11.89 21.27 19.20
CA LEU A 116 11.78 22.59 18.57
C LEU A 116 10.34 23.14 18.66
N ILE A 117 9.35 22.32 18.31
CA ILE A 117 7.92 22.69 18.33
C ILE A 117 7.47 23.01 19.75
N PHE A 118 7.89 22.21 20.74
CA PHE A 118 7.61 22.45 22.15
C PHE A 118 8.24 23.76 22.64
N ALA A 119 9.54 23.98 22.34
CA ALA A 119 10.27 25.16 22.76
C ALA A 119 9.64 26.46 22.23
N HIS A 120 9.12 26.43 21.00
CA HIS A 120 8.48 27.59 20.38
C HIS A 120 6.95 27.64 20.57
N LYS A 121 6.35 26.67 21.28
CA LYS A 121 4.92 26.55 21.56
C LYS A 121 4.06 26.63 20.30
N LEU A 122 4.44 25.88 19.28
CA LEU A 122 3.78 25.89 17.98
C LEU A 122 2.47 25.08 18.00
N ASP A 123 1.52 25.49 17.17
CA ASP A 123 0.28 24.75 16.95
C ASP A 123 0.44 23.63 15.89
N VAL A 124 -0.67 22.95 15.56
CA VAL A 124 -0.69 21.82 14.61
C VAL A 124 -0.35 22.24 13.18
N ASP A 125 -0.80 23.43 12.75
CA ASP A 125 -0.55 23.90 11.38
C ASP A 125 0.91 24.33 11.23
N GLU A 126 1.44 25.04 12.24
CA GLU A 126 2.87 25.35 12.31
C GLU A 126 3.71 24.07 12.38
N ALA A 127 3.33 23.07 13.18
CA ALA A 127 4.04 21.79 13.25
C ALA A 127 4.11 21.06 11.90
N ARG A 128 3.03 21.10 11.10
CA ARG A 128 3.00 20.54 9.74
C ARG A 128 4.00 21.25 8.82
N GLU A 129 4.09 22.58 8.91
CA GLU A 129 5.07 23.35 8.14
C GLU A 129 6.52 22.99 8.52
N ILE A 130 6.80 22.88 9.82
CA ILE A 130 8.12 22.49 10.34
C ILE A 130 8.49 21.08 9.85
N ALA A 131 7.56 20.12 9.94
CA ALA A 131 7.78 18.76 9.46
C ALA A 131 8.12 18.73 7.97
N LYS A 132 7.39 19.52 7.16
CA LYS A 132 7.69 19.66 5.72
C LYS A 132 9.08 20.25 5.49
N ALA A 133 9.45 21.30 6.21
CA ALA A 133 10.76 21.95 6.09
C ALA A 133 11.90 20.97 6.36
N ILE A 134 11.81 20.22 7.46
CA ILE A 134 12.80 19.21 7.86
C ILE A 134 12.86 18.10 6.81
N LYS A 135 11.70 17.60 6.35
CA LYS A 135 11.64 16.52 5.35
C LYS A 135 12.21 16.92 3.99
N ASP A 136 11.99 18.16 3.57
CA ASP A 136 12.55 18.67 2.32
C ASP A 136 14.06 18.88 2.45
N PHE A 137 14.53 19.37 3.60
CA PHE A 137 15.95 19.55 3.89
C PHE A 137 16.70 18.23 4.01
N SER A 138 16.07 17.17 4.54
CA SER A 138 16.68 15.85 4.68
C SER A 138 16.98 15.16 3.35
N ARG A 139 16.53 15.72 2.21
CA ARG A 139 16.81 15.18 0.86
C ARG A 139 18.19 15.56 0.35
N PHE A 140 18.82 16.56 0.95
CA PHE A 140 20.18 16.93 0.59
C PHE A 140 21.18 15.91 1.16
N SER A 141 22.03 15.35 0.30
CA SER A 141 23.14 14.49 0.73
C SER A 141 24.18 15.27 1.54
N THR A 142 24.39 16.53 1.18
CA THR A 142 25.21 17.50 1.91
C THR A 142 24.36 18.74 2.21
N PRO A 143 24.35 19.24 3.46
CA PRO A 143 23.52 20.39 3.78
C PRO A 143 23.95 21.62 2.96
N PRO A 144 23.00 22.48 2.54
CA PRO A 144 23.30 23.74 1.88
C PRO A 144 24.30 24.59 2.68
N GLU A 145 25.16 25.32 1.97
CA GLU A 145 26.23 26.11 2.58
C GLU A 145 25.71 27.06 3.66
N GLY A 146 26.35 27.02 4.83
CA GLY A 146 25.99 27.84 5.98
C GLY A 146 24.87 27.28 6.86
N PHE A 147 24.15 26.24 6.44
CA PHE A 147 23.09 25.60 7.23
C PHE A 147 23.56 24.25 7.78
N SER A 148 23.21 23.96 9.04
CA SER A 148 23.45 22.64 9.66
C SER A 148 22.27 21.70 9.44
N THR A 149 22.41 20.44 9.87
CA THR A 149 21.32 19.44 9.87
C THR A 149 20.32 19.61 11.01
N HIS A 150 20.49 20.63 11.86
CA HIS A 150 19.55 20.90 12.95
C HIS A 150 18.17 21.31 12.39
N PRO A 151 17.05 20.85 12.97
CA PRO A 151 15.71 21.16 12.45
C PRO A 151 15.42 22.67 12.38
N GLY A 152 15.93 23.45 13.34
CA GLY A 152 15.84 24.92 13.30
C GLY A 152 16.53 25.54 12.07
N ASP A 153 17.68 24.98 11.66
CA ASP A 153 18.39 25.42 10.45
C ASP A 153 17.68 24.97 9.17
N ALA A 154 17.02 23.80 9.17
CA ALA A 154 16.19 23.35 8.05
C ALA A 154 15.01 24.30 7.80
N VAL A 155 14.34 24.74 8.87
CA VAL A 155 13.24 25.73 8.82
C VAL A 155 13.77 27.09 8.37
N ALA A 156 14.91 27.52 8.93
CA ALA A 156 15.60 28.73 8.52
C ALA A 156 15.98 28.73 7.04
N TYR A 157 16.48 27.60 6.51
CA TYR A 157 16.80 27.43 5.10
C TYR A 157 15.55 27.56 4.21
N GLN A 158 14.44 26.95 4.61
CA GLN A 158 13.17 27.10 3.89
C GLN A 158 12.74 28.56 3.83
N CYS A 159 12.79 29.27 4.97
CA CYS A 159 12.47 30.70 5.04
C CYS A 159 13.41 31.54 4.17
N TRP A 160 14.72 31.27 4.21
CA TRP A 160 15.73 31.93 3.39
C TRP A 160 15.47 31.73 1.89
N LYS A 161 15.18 30.49 1.47
CA LYS A 161 14.87 30.15 0.08
C LYS A 161 13.61 30.87 -0.41
N LEU A 162 12.54 30.85 0.39
CA LEU A 162 11.28 31.52 0.05
C LEU A 162 11.44 33.04 0.01
N ALA A 163 12.21 33.63 0.93
CA ALA A 163 12.45 35.07 0.98
C ALA A 163 13.19 35.56 -0.28
N ARG A 164 14.13 34.76 -0.81
CA ARG A 164 14.81 35.03 -2.09
C ARG A 164 13.91 34.86 -3.31
N GLN A 165 12.81 34.12 -3.19
CA GLN A 165 11.85 33.94 -4.28
C GLN A 165 10.77 35.02 -4.31
N ASN A 166 10.59 35.74 -3.19
CA ASN A 166 9.52 36.69 -3.03
C ASN A 166 9.98 38.12 -3.34
N SER A 167 9.23 38.80 -4.20
CA SER A 167 9.44 40.21 -4.56
C SER A 167 8.73 41.18 -3.61
N ASP A 168 7.72 40.72 -2.86
CA ASP A 168 7.04 41.54 -1.87
C ASP A 168 7.91 41.70 -0.61
N LEU A 169 8.19 42.97 -0.27
CA LEU A 169 9.04 43.33 0.85
C LEU A 169 8.42 42.96 2.20
N GLN A 170 7.10 43.03 2.33
CA GLN A 170 6.42 42.71 3.59
C GLN A 170 6.50 41.21 3.87
N GLU A 171 6.13 40.39 2.89
CA GLU A 171 6.23 38.93 3.01
C GLU A 171 7.68 38.45 3.15
N ARG A 172 8.62 39.07 2.43
CA ARG A 172 10.06 38.82 2.61
C ARG A 172 10.51 39.11 4.05
N SER A 173 10.08 40.25 4.61
CA SER A 173 10.41 40.62 6.00
C SER A 173 9.82 39.62 7.01
N ARG A 174 8.60 39.13 6.78
CA ARG A 174 7.97 38.09 7.60
C ARG A 174 8.75 36.78 7.55
N LEU A 175 9.21 36.37 6.37
CA LEU A 175 10.03 35.17 6.18
C LEU A 175 11.41 35.30 6.85
N ILE A 176 12.05 36.47 6.77
CA ILE A 176 13.32 36.74 7.46
C ILE A 176 13.13 36.64 8.98
N ALA A 177 12.10 37.28 9.53
CA ALA A 177 11.79 37.21 10.96
C ALA A 177 11.51 35.77 11.41
N LYS A 178 10.75 35.00 10.61
CA LYS A 178 10.49 33.57 10.87
C LYS A 178 11.79 32.76 10.83
N GLY A 179 12.66 32.98 9.85
CA GLY A 179 13.96 32.33 9.78
C GLY A 179 14.83 32.62 11.02
N LEU A 180 14.90 33.89 11.44
CA LEU A 180 15.65 34.31 12.63
C LEU A 180 15.08 33.75 13.93
N ARG A 181 13.76 33.50 14.00
CA ARG A 181 13.10 32.87 15.16
C ARG A 181 13.59 31.44 15.39
N PHE A 182 13.84 30.67 14.33
CA PHE A 182 14.13 29.24 14.41
C PHE A 182 15.61 28.86 14.19
N VAL A 183 16.41 29.75 13.63
CA VAL A 183 17.81 29.45 13.28
C VAL A 183 18.66 29.14 14.51
N GLN A 184 19.47 28.08 14.42
CA GLN A 184 20.30 27.59 15.52
C GLN A 184 21.78 27.93 15.28
N SER A 185 22.29 27.74 14.06
CA SER A 185 23.71 27.99 13.77
C SER A 185 23.99 29.47 13.49
N SER A 186 25.16 29.93 13.92
CA SER A 186 25.62 31.30 13.66
C SER A 186 25.87 31.56 12.18
N THR A 187 26.26 30.53 11.42
CA THR A 187 26.44 30.59 9.96
C THR A 187 25.10 30.75 9.23
N ALA A 188 24.06 30.00 9.62
CA ALA A 188 22.73 30.13 9.02
C ALA A 188 22.10 31.47 9.38
N ARG A 189 22.33 31.97 10.60
CA ARG A 189 21.85 33.29 11.01
C ARG A 189 22.40 34.39 10.10
N LYS A 190 23.70 34.36 9.81
CA LYS A 190 24.33 35.31 8.86
C LYS A 190 23.72 35.24 7.45
N GLN A 191 23.44 34.04 6.95
CA GLN A 191 22.77 33.85 5.65
C GLN A 191 21.38 34.50 5.60
N ILE A 192 20.62 34.44 6.70
CA ILE A 192 19.32 35.09 6.80
C ILE A 192 19.45 36.61 6.94
N GLU A 193 20.38 37.10 7.77
CA GLU A 193 20.62 38.54 7.97
C GLU A 193 21.03 39.24 6.67
N GLN A 194 21.79 38.57 5.80
CA GLN A 194 22.19 39.10 4.50
C GLN A 194 21.00 39.47 3.60
N LEU A 195 19.83 38.83 3.77
CA LEU A 195 18.62 39.13 3.02
C LEU A 195 18.00 40.50 3.33
N LEU A 196 18.44 41.16 4.40
CA LEU A 196 18.05 42.53 4.74
C LEU A 196 18.72 43.56 3.81
N THR A 197 19.87 43.21 3.23
CA THR A 197 20.65 44.08 2.34
C THR A 197 20.62 43.62 0.89
N ASP A 198 20.55 42.30 0.66
CA ASP A 198 20.42 41.72 -0.67
C ASP A 198 18.93 41.63 -1.02
N PHE A 199 18.49 42.27 -2.11
CA PHE A 199 17.11 42.24 -2.61
C PHE A 199 16.98 41.45 -3.93
N THR A 200 17.98 40.66 -4.30
CA THR A 200 17.91 39.82 -5.50
C THR A 200 16.78 38.79 -5.38
N ILE A 201 16.05 38.61 -6.48
CA ILE A 201 14.96 37.63 -6.60
C ILE A 201 15.47 36.45 -7.43
N VAL A 202 15.40 35.25 -6.86
CA VAL A 202 15.72 33.99 -7.54
C VAL A 202 14.41 33.27 -7.87
N PRO A 203 14.01 33.19 -9.15
CA PRO A 203 12.73 32.59 -9.51
C PRO A 203 12.67 31.10 -9.16
N GLN A 204 11.53 30.65 -8.63
CA GLN A 204 11.27 29.24 -8.39
C GLN A 204 10.72 28.57 -9.67
N ARG A 205 11.29 27.42 -10.04
CA ARG A 205 10.63 26.52 -10.99
C ARG A 205 9.61 25.66 -10.24
N ASN A 206 8.39 25.57 -10.76
CA ASN A 206 7.38 24.67 -10.23
C ASN A 206 7.84 23.22 -10.36
N ALA A 207 7.46 22.39 -9.40
CA ALA A 207 7.65 20.94 -9.54
C ALA A 207 6.90 20.46 -10.79
N PRO A 208 7.45 19.49 -11.55
CA PRO A 208 6.73 18.90 -12.66
C PRO A 208 5.45 18.22 -12.17
N LEU A 209 4.45 18.15 -13.05
CA LEU A 209 3.24 17.38 -12.77
C LEU A 209 3.61 15.90 -12.65
N LEU A 210 3.09 15.24 -11.61
CA LEU A 210 3.23 13.80 -11.46
C LEU A 210 2.29 13.07 -12.43
N PRO A 211 2.70 11.95 -13.04
CA PRO A 211 1.91 11.23 -14.03
C PRO A 211 0.83 10.37 -13.33
N TYR A 212 -0.19 11.01 -12.77
CA TYR A 212 -1.32 10.30 -12.19
C TYR A 212 -2.21 9.75 -13.30
N PHE A 213 -2.52 8.45 -13.21
CA PHE A 213 -3.51 7.77 -14.03
C PHE A 213 -4.68 7.34 -13.13
N ARG A 214 -5.89 7.40 -13.67
CA ARG A 214 -7.09 6.85 -13.03
C ARG A 214 -7.69 5.87 -14.02
N LEU A 215 -7.92 4.65 -13.56
CA LEU A 215 -8.72 3.67 -14.28
C LEU A 215 -10.18 4.09 -14.10
N GLU A 216 -10.90 4.23 -15.20
CA GLU A 216 -12.29 4.67 -15.18
C GLU A 216 -13.22 3.51 -14.76
N SER A 217 -14.40 3.83 -14.25
CA SER A 217 -15.29 2.82 -13.64
C SER A 217 -15.87 1.80 -14.62
N ASP A 218 -15.85 2.10 -15.92
CA ASP A 218 -16.27 1.22 -17.00
C ASP A 218 -15.11 0.41 -17.60
N GLU A 219 -13.86 0.65 -17.15
CA GLU A 219 -12.72 -0.14 -17.55
C GLU A 219 -12.65 -1.45 -16.75
N GLU A 220 -12.69 -2.55 -17.48
CA GLU A 220 -12.63 -3.87 -16.90
C GLU A 220 -11.19 -4.26 -16.59
N LEU A 221 -10.88 -4.31 -15.29
CA LEU A 221 -9.54 -4.66 -14.82
C LEU A 221 -9.13 -6.06 -15.31
N PRO A 222 -7.87 -6.22 -15.76
CA PRO A 222 -7.35 -7.55 -16.04
C PRO A 222 -7.34 -8.39 -14.76
N ARG A 223 -7.55 -9.70 -14.91
CA ARG A 223 -7.47 -10.66 -13.81
C ARG A 223 -6.18 -11.47 -13.93
N LEU A 224 -5.45 -11.58 -12.83
CA LEU A 224 -4.27 -12.44 -12.74
C LEU A 224 -4.73 -13.88 -12.45
N VAL A 225 -4.29 -14.83 -13.27
CA VAL A 225 -4.71 -16.24 -13.17
C VAL A 225 -3.48 -17.13 -13.08
N PRO A 226 -3.43 -18.10 -12.14
CA PRO A 226 -2.29 -19.01 -12.02
C PRO A 226 -2.28 -20.01 -13.17
N VAL A 227 -1.08 -20.29 -13.68
CA VAL A 227 -0.84 -21.29 -14.73
C VAL A 227 -0.33 -22.57 -14.06
N VAL A 228 -1.05 -23.69 -14.24
CA VAL A 228 -0.66 -25.00 -13.71
C VAL A 228 0.60 -25.51 -14.43
N GLY A 229 0.60 -25.41 -15.76
CA GLY A 229 1.67 -25.90 -16.62
C GLY A 229 1.18 -26.21 -18.03
N GLU A 230 2.01 -26.94 -18.79
CA GLU A 230 1.71 -27.44 -20.12
C GLU A 230 1.42 -28.94 -20.05
N LEU A 231 0.44 -29.41 -20.84
CA LEU A 231 0.11 -30.83 -20.95
C LEU A 231 1.31 -31.66 -21.46
N PRO A 232 1.43 -32.93 -21.04
CA PRO A 232 0.53 -33.68 -20.16
C PRO A 232 0.68 -33.27 -18.67
N LEU A 233 -0.44 -33.22 -17.96
CA LEU A 233 -0.51 -32.90 -16.53
C LEU A 233 -1.28 -33.98 -15.78
N THR A 234 -1.09 -34.08 -14.47
CA THR A 234 -1.86 -34.96 -13.59
C THR A 234 -2.93 -34.18 -12.82
N PRO A 235 -4.01 -34.83 -12.34
CA PRO A 235 -4.98 -34.20 -11.44
C PRO A 235 -4.34 -33.65 -10.15
N LYS A 236 -3.17 -34.19 -9.75
CA LYS A 236 -2.41 -33.71 -8.60
C LYS A 236 -1.79 -32.33 -8.87
N ASP A 237 -1.32 -32.09 -10.09
CA ASP A 237 -0.75 -30.80 -10.48
C ASP A 237 -1.83 -29.71 -10.40
N VAL A 238 -3.02 -30.00 -10.94
CA VAL A 238 -4.22 -29.14 -10.87
C VAL A 238 -4.63 -28.83 -9.43
N LYS A 239 -4.58 -29.82 -8.54
CA LYS A 239 -4.93 -29.66 -7.12
C LYS A 239 -3.84 -28.97 -6.29
N SER A 240 -2.60 -28.92 -6.78
CA SER A 240 -1.48 -28.34 -6.04
C SER A 240 -1.45 -26.81 -6.07
N VAL A 241 -2.08 -26.20 -7.09
CA VAL A 241 -2.25 -24.75 -7.19
C VAL A 241 -3.25 -24.27 -6.13
N PRO A 242 -2.89 -23.37 -5.20
CA PRO A 242 -3.84 -22.88 -4.20
C PRO A 242 -4.87 -21.93 -4.81
N LEU A 243 -5.98 -21.72 -4.09
CA LEU A 243 -6.93 -20.65 -4.39
C LEU A 243 -6.25 -19.29 -4.21
N ILE A 244 -6.51 -18.36 -5.13
CA ILE A 244 -5.93 -17.03 -5.11
C ILE A 244 -6.87 -16.05 -4.40
N ILE A 245 -6.32 -15.28 -3.47
CA ILE A 245 -7.03 -14.23 -2.75
C ILE A 245 -6.44 -12.88 -3.19
N GLU A 246 -7.29 -12.04 -3.78
CA GLU A 246 -6.92 -10.70 -4.24
C GLU A 246 -7.07 -9.68 -3.10
N GLU A 247 -6.00 -8.94 -2.80
CA GLU A 247 -6.01 -7.90 -1.77
C GLU A 247 -6.42 -6.54 -2.36
N ALA A 248 -7.63 -6.10 -2.02
CA ALA A 248 -8.13 -4.76 -2.33
C ALA A 248 -7.24 -3.65 -1.72
N PRO A 249 -7.21 -2.43 -2.31
CA PRO A 249 -8.05 -1.97 -3.43
C PRO A 249 -7.42 -2.18 -4.82
N PHE A 250 -6.21 -2.73 -4.89
CA PHE A 250 -5.46 -2.89 -6.15
C PHE A 250 -5.38 -4.35 -6.61
N ASN A 251 -6.20 -5.23 -6.02
CA ASN A 251 -6.27 -6.67 -6.30
C ASN A 251 -4.88 -7.34 -6.30
N ILE A 252 -4.07 -7.02 -5.28
CA ILE A 252 -2.71 -7.54 -5.15
C ILE A 252 -2.78 -9.02 -4.79
N VAL A 253 -2.06 -9.85 -5.54
CA VAL A 253 -1.88 -11.27 -5.22
C VAL A 253 -0.51 -11.45 -4.58
N LYS A 254 -0.49 -12.03 -3.37
CA LYS A 254 0.74 -12.48 -2.71
C LYS A 254 0.84 -13.99 -2.77
N PHE A 255 2.02 -14.48 -3.12
CA PHE A 255 2.28 -15.91 -3.22
C PHE A 255 3.67 -16.24 -2.68
N ALA A 256 3.82 -17.41 -2.05
CA ALA A 256 5.09 -17.92 -1.57
C ALA A 256 5.34 -19.30 -2.18
N GLY A 257 6.43 -19.43 -2.93
CA GLY A 257 6.78 -20.65 -3.67
C GLY A 257 7.00 -20.38 -5.16
N GLU A 258 7.03 -21.45 -5.94
CA GLU A 258 7.10 -21.37 -7.41
C GLU A 258 5.70 -21.40 -8.01
N GLN A 259 5.38 -20.41 -8.86
CA GLN A 259 4.11 -20.33 -9.56
C GLN A 259 4.26 -19.50 -10.83
N ALA A 260 3.72 -20.00 -11.93
CA ALA A 260 3.57 -19.25 -13.18
C ALA A 260 2.23 -18.50 -13.22
N TRP A 261 2.18 -17.35 -13.89
CA TRP A 261 1.03 -16.47 -13.90
C TRP A 261 0.77 -15.90 -15.29
N VAL A 262 -0.50 -15.62 -15.58
CA VAL A 262 -0.90 -14.87 -16.78
C VAL A 262 -1.92 -13.81 -16.40
N ALA A 263 -1.76 -12.60 -16.93
CA ALA A 263 -2.76 -11.55 -16.84
C ALA A 263 -3.69 -11.65 -18.05
N LEU A 264 -4.96 -11.93 -17.81
CA LEU A 264 -5.98 -12.03 -18.84
C LEU A 264 -6.91 -10.80 -18.79
N PRO A 265 -7.53 -10.42 -19.91
CA PRO A 265 -8.53 -9.36 -19.92
C PRO A 265 -9.67 -9.63 -18.93
N GLY A 266 -10.29 -8.56 -18.43
CA GLY A 266 -11.48 -8.62 -17.57
C GLY A 266 -12.72 -9.06 -18.34
N TRP A 267 -12.73 -10.27 -18.89
CA TRP A 267 -13.94 -10.85 -19.47
C TRP A 267 -14.91 -11.23 -18.36
N GLN A 268 -16.21 -11.00 -18.57
CA GLN A 268 -17.24 -11.31 -17.57
C GLN A 268 -17.19 -12.76 -17.07
N VAL A 269 -16.93 -13.72 -17.97
CA VAL A 269 -16.78 -15.14 -17.62
C VAL A 269 -15.60 -15.39 -16.69
N LEU A 270 -14.51 -14.64 -16.86
CA LEU A 270 -13.33 -14.76 -16.03
C LEU A 270 -13.53 -14.07 -14.68
N ARG A 271 -14.20 -12.92 -14.62
CA ARG A 271 -14.53 -12.24 -13.35
C ARG A 271 -15.50 -13.04 -12.49
N SER A 272 -16.43 -13.74 -13.13
CA SER A 272 -17.45 -14.53 -12.42
C SER A 272 -16.92 -15.87 -11.93
N ALA A 273 -15.71 -16.28 -12.34
CA ALA A 273 -15.10 -17.52 -11.91
C ALA A 273 -14.61 -17.42 -10.46
N GLU A 274 -14.90 -18.41 -9.62
CA GLU A 274 -14.45 -18.38 -8.22
C GLU A 274 -12.99 -18.83 -8.11
N ASP A 275 -12.63 -19.91 -8.81
CA ASP A 275 -11.29 -20.49 -8.74
C ASP A 275 -10.71 -20.80 -10.14
N PRO A 276 -10.45 -19.76 -10.97
CA PRO A 276 -9.91 -19.93 -12.30
C PRO A 276 -8.43 -20.33 -12.27
N ILE A 277 -8.06 -21.29 -13.10
CA ILE A 277 -6.67 -21.68 -13.37
C ILE A 277 -6.45 -21.84 -14.88
N VAL A 278 -5.20 -21.78 -15.31
CA VAL A 278 -4.81 -21.94 -16.72
C VAL A 278 -3.99 -23.20 -16.95
N ILE A 279 -4.33 -23.92 -18.02
CA ILE A 279 -3.57 -25.05 -18.56
C ILE A 279 -3.16 -24.69 -19.99
N ILE A 280 -1.90 -24.97 -20.35
CA ILE A 280 -1.39 -24.80 -21.70
C ILE A 280 -1.53 -26.14 -22.43
N GLY A 281 -2.07 -26.11 -23.65
CA GLY A 281 -2.22 -27.30 -24.48
C GLY A 281 -2.22 -26.95 -25.97
N GLU A 282 -2.50 -27.93 -26.81
CA GLU A 282 -2.61 -27.74 -28.25
C GLU A 282 -4.07 -27.66 -28.71
N SER A 283 -4.33 -26.88 -29.75
CA SER A 283 -5.68 -26.74 -30.33
C SER A 283 -6.23 -28.04 -30.93
N SER A 284 -5.36 -29.01 -31.21
CA SER A 284 -5.69 -30.33 -31.75
C SER A 284 -6.49 -31.21 -30.78
N ILE A 285 -6.43 -30.90 -29.48
CA ILE A 285 -7.16 -31.62 -28.43
C ILE A 285 -8.67 -31.45 -28.58
N PHE A 286 -9.13 -30.34 -29.19
CA PHE A 286 -10.55 -30.06 -29.36
C PHE A 286 -11.04 -30.37 -30.80
N PRO A 287 -12.20 -31.02 -30.97
CA PRO A 287 -12.69 -31.50 -32.27
C PRO A 287 -13.11 -30.40 -33.26
N GLN A 288 -13.10 -29.12 -32.88
CA GLN A 288 -13.63 -28.00 -33.70
C GLN A 288 -12.61 -26.91 -34.05
N SER A 289 -11.31 -27.20 -34.14
CA SER A 289 -10.39 -26.22 -34.72
C SER A 289 -10.68 -26.03 -36.21
N LYS A 290 -11.37 -24.94 -36.57
CA LYS A 290 -11.57 -24.49 -37.98
C LYS A 290 -10.26 -24.19 -38.71
N SER A 291 -9.13 -24.14 -38.00
CA SER A 291 -7.78 -23.99 -38.55
C SER A 291 -7.16 -25.36 -38.77
N SER A 292 -6.61 -25.60 -39.96
CA SER A 292 -5.81 -26.79 -40.28
C SER A 292 -4.46 -26.83 -39.56
N LYS A 293 -4.03 -25.70 -38.97
CA LYS A 293 -2.77 -25.60 -38.22
C LYS A 293 -3.05 -25.77 -36.73
N THR A 294 -2.42 -26.77 -36.14
CA THR A 294 -2.30 -26.95 -34.69
C THR A 294 -1.46 -25.81 -34.11
N GLU A 295 -1.96 -25.17 -33.07
CA GLU A 295 -1.23 -24.13 -32.33
C GLU A 295 -1.41 -24.31 -30.82
N GLN A 296 -0.46 -23.78 -30.06
CA GLN A 296 -0.55 -23.74 -28.60
C GLN A 296 -1.68 -22.80 -28.18
N ILE A 297 -2.47 -23.20 -27.19
CA ILE A 297 -3.62 -22.46 -26.66
C ILE A 297 -3.55 -22.40 -25.13
N LEU A 298 -4.13 -21.34 -24.56
CA LEU A 298 -4.42 -21.26 -23.13
C LEU A 298 -5.86 -21.73 -22.91
N ILE A 299 -6.02 -22.68 -21.99
CA ILE A 299 -7.31 -23.22 -21.58
C ILE A 299 -7.53 -22.77 -20.14
N VAL A 300 -8.57 -21.98 -19.90
CA VAL A 300 -8.95 -21.55 -18.55
C VAL A 300 -10.08 -22.44 -18.08
N ILE A 301 -9.90 -23.05 -16.91
CA ILE A 301 -10.95 -23.79 -16.22
C ILE A 301 -11.30 -23.13 -14.90
N ASP A 302 -12.58 -23.18 -14.51
CA ASP A 302 -13.01 -22.85 -13.16
C ASP A 302 -13.13 -24.14 -12.34
N ARG A 303 -12.29 -24.27 -11.32
CA ARG A 303 -12.25 -25.45 -10.45
C ARG A 303 -13.42 -25.52 -9.50
N ASP A 304 -14.15 -24.43 -9.27
CA ASP A 304 -15.34 -24.44 -8.43
C ASP A 304 -16.55 -25.05 -9.17
N GLN A 305 -16.53 -25.03 -10.50
CA GLN A 305 -17.61 -25.53 -11.35
C GLN A 305 -17.36 -26.98 -11.78
N ARG A 306 -17.80 -27.95 -10.96
CA ARG A 306 -17.63 -29.40 -11.20
C ARG A 306 -18.91 -30.17 -11.46
N ASP A 307 -20.06 -29.53 -11.32
CA ASP A 307 -21.34 -30.15 -11.66
C ASP A 307 -21.44 -30.30 -13.19
N TRP A 308 -21.83 -31.49 -13.64
CA TRP A 308 -21.98 -31.78 -15.06
C TRP A 308 -23.19 -31.05 -15.64
N ASP A 309 -23.01 -30.53 -16.86
CA ASP A 309 -24.08 -30.05 -17.73
C ASP A 309 -23.84 -30.47 -19.18
N GLU A 310 -24.92 -30.63 -19.95
CA GLU A 310 -24.87 -31.07 -21.35
C GLU A 310 -24.37 -30.00 -22.34
N GLY A 311 -24.07 -28.78 -21.88
CA GLY A 311 -23.69 -27.64 -22.73
C GLY A 311 -22.21 -27.27 -22.68
N SER A 312 -21.41 -27.93 -21.84
CA SER A 312 -20.07 -27.46 -21.47
C SER A 312 -18.97 -28.52 -21.67
N TYR A 313 -17.75 -28.04 -21.93
CA TYR A 313 -16.56 -28.89 -21.88
C TYR A 313 -15.96 -28.84 -20.47
N PHE A 314 -15.40 -29.96 -20.04
CA PHE A 314 -14.80 -30.12 -18.72
C PHE A 314 -13.38 -30.64 -18.83
N ALA A 315 -12.52 -30.20 -17.91
CA ALA A 315 -11.31 -30.93 -17.57
C ALA A 315 -11.69 -32.08 -16.62
N PHE A 316 -11.18 -33.28 -16.87
CA PHE A 316 -11.49 -34.46 -16.07
C PHE A 316 -10.25 -35.34 -15.87
N ASP A 317 -10.33 -36.23 -14.88
CA ASP A 317 -9.33 -37.26 -14.61
C ASP A 317 -9.53 -38.45 -15.57
N ASN A 318 -8.61 -38.60 -16.52
CA ASN A 318 -8.55 -39.72 -17.47
C ASN A 318 -7.41 -40.66 -17.05
N ASP A 319 -7.72 -41.61 -16.18
CA ASP A 319 -6.77 -42.62 -15.68
C ASP A 319 -5.44 -42.03 -15.15
N GLY A 320 -5.50 -40.89 -14.46
CA GLY A 320 -4.35 -40.22 -13.85
C GLY A 320 -3.75 -39.08 -14.67
N GLU A 321 -4.25 -38.83 -15.87
CA GLU A 321 -3.90 -37.68 -16.71
C GLU A 321 -5.07 -36.69 -16.82
N VAL A 322 -4.75 -35.41 -17.00
CA VAL A 322 -5.76 -34.37 -17.25
C VAL A 322 -6.13 -34.38 -18.73
N ASP A 323 -7.41 -34.57 -19.01
CA ASP A 323 -7.96 -34.54 -20.37
C ASP A 323 -9.21 -33.65 -20.45
N PHE A 324 -9.65 -33.32 -21.66
CA PHE A 324 -10.73 -32.37 -21.93
C PHE A 324 -11.79 -32.95 -22.84
N GLN A 325 -13.04 -32.97 -22.39
CA GLN A 325 -14.13 -33.52 -23.19
C GLN A 325 -15.48 -32.88 -22.83
N TRP A 326 -16.40 -32.90 -23.79
CA TRP A 326 -17.83 -32.71 -23.58
C TRP A 326 -18.52 -34.07 -23.41
N PHE A 327 -19.40 -34.18 -22.43
CA PHE A 327 -20.11 -35.41 -22.12
C PHE A 327 -21.61 -35.26 -22.38
N GLU A 328 -22.16 -36.13 -23.24
CA GLU A 328 -23.61 -36.17 -23.53
C GLU A 328 -24.44 -36.61 -22.33
N THR A 329 -23.85 -37.39 -21.41
CA THR A 329 -24.48 -37.86 -20.17
C THR A 329 -23.51 -37.68 -19.01
N GLN A 330 -24.02 -37.69 -17.77
CA GLN A 330 -23.18 -37.52 -16.59
C GLN A 330 -22.04 -38.55 -16.56
N PRO A 331 -20.77 -38.11 -16.59
CA PRO A 331 -19.62 -39.02 -16.64
C PRO A 331 -19.39 -39.72 -15.30
N GLU A 332 -18.76 -40.90 -15.36
CA GLU A 332 -18.24 -41.60 -14.17
C GLU A 332 -16.88 -41.02 -13.73
N GLN A 333 -16.16 -40.39 -14.66
CA GLN A 333 -14.88 -39.73 -14.42
C GLN A 333 -15.02 -38.52 -13.49
N THR A 334 -13.98 -38.24 -12.72
CA THR A 334 -13.97 -37.07 -11.82
C THR A 334 -13.74 -35.80 -12.62
N ILE A 335 -14.72 -34.90 -12.62
CA ILE A 335 -14.59 -33.54 -13.17
C ILE A 335 -13.65 -32.71 -12.27
N LEU A 336 -12.65 -32.09 -12.88
CA LEU A 336 -11.66 -31.22 -12.21
C LEU A 336 -12.08 -29.75 -12.28
N GLY A 337 -12.83 -29.36 -13.30
CA GLY A 337 -13.38 -28.02 -13.49
C GLY A 337 -13.97 -27.83 -14.88
N ARG A 338 -14.81 -26.80 -15.05
CA ARG A 338 -15.44 -26.46 -16.32
C ARG A 338 -14.54 -25.54 -17.14
N ILE A 339 -14.42 -25.78 -18.45
CA ILE A 339 -13.71 -24.89 -19.35
C ILE A 339 -14.54 -23.62 -19.56
N ILE A 340 -13.96 -22.46 -19.24
CA ILE A 340 -14.63 -21.15 -19.37
C ILE A 340 -14.05 -20.28 -20.48
N VAL A 341 -12.78 -20.47 -20.85
CA VAL A 341 -12.12 -19.71 -21.93
C VAL A 341 -11.11 -20.61 -22.64
N ILE A 342 -11.06 -20.52 -23.98
CA ILE A 342 -9.94 -21.01 -24.79
C ILE A 342 -9.38 -19.82 -25.55
N LEU A 343 -8.10 -19.51 -25.33
CA LEU A 343 -7.43 -18.36 -25.91
C LEU A 343 -6.29 -18.82 -26.82
N ARG A 344 -6.36 -18.44 -28.10
CA ARG A 344 -5.26 -18.58 -29.06
C ARG A 344 -4.26 -17.43 -28.89
N PRO A 345 -2.99 -17.62 -29.28
CA PRO A 345 -1.99 -16.56 -29.24
C PRO A 345 -2.47 -15.36 -30.07
N LYS A 346 -2.08 -14.15 -29.63
CA LYS A 346 -2.40 -12.92 -30.38
C LYS A 346 -1.84 -13.04 -31.80
N LYS A 347 -2.71 -12.87 -32.81
CA LYS A 347 -2.26 -12.77 -34.20
C LYS A 347 -1.42 -11.51 -34.35
N VAL A 348 -0.16 -11.68 -34.73
CA VAL A 348 0.72 -10.59 -35.12
C VAL A 348 0.69 -10.53 -36.65
N LEU A 349 -0.02 -9.54 -37.19
CA LEU A 349 0.07 -9.18 -38.62
C LEU A 349 1.26 -8.23 -38.71
N ASP A 350 2.37 -8.69 -39.31
CA ASP A 350 3.66 -7.97 -39.50
C ASP A 350 4.11 -7.04 -38.36
N GLU A 351 5.08 -7.49 -37.55
CA GLU A 351 5.70 -6.67 -36.48
C GLU A 351 6.27 -5.33 -36.98
N ASP A 352 6.64 -5.25 -38.25
CA ASP A 352 7.17 -4.03 -38.87
C ASP A 352 6.08 -3.01 -39.26
N PHE A 353 4.81 -3.41 -39.39
CA PHE A 353 3.72 -2.48 -39.73
C PHE A 353 3.33 -1.57 -38.55
N THR A 354 3.57 -2.01 -37.32
CA THR A 354 3.29 -1.24 -36.10
C THR A 354 4.28 -0.11 -35.80
N LYS A 355 5.35 0.06 -36.59
CA LYS A 355 6.34 1.14 -36.38
C LYS A 355 6.03 2.42 -37.16
N ASP A 356 5.21 2.35 -38.21
CA ASP A 356 4.86 3.51 -39.03
C ASP A 356 3.43 3.98 -38.74
N SER A 357 3.29 4.86 -37.74
CA SER A 357 2.00 5.42 -37.30
C SER A 357 1.34 6.42 -38.28
N TRP A 358 1.62 6.34 -39.59
CA TRP A 358 1.12 7.30 -40.59
C TRP A 358 0.78 6.66 -41.94
N GLN A 359 0.08 5.53 -41.94
CA GLN A 359 -0.75 5.17 -43.09
C GLN A 359 -2.21 5.43 -42.74
N ILE A 360 -2.74 6.51 -43.31
CA ILE A 360 -4.18 6.75 -43.40
C ILE A 360 -4.65 5.87 -44.56
N ASP A 361 -5.62 4.99 -44.31
CA ASP A 361 -6.31 4.24 -45.36
C ASP A 361 -6.94 5.25 -46.35
N GLU A 362 -6.55 5.20 -47.63
CA GLU A 362 -7.20 5.91 -48.75
C GLU A 362 -8.48 5.20 -49.21
#